data_AF-X1L1L3-F1
#
_entry.id   AF-X1L1L3-F1
#
_cell.length_a   1.000
_cell.length_b   1.000
_cell.length_c   1.000
_cell.angle_alpha   90.00
_cell.angle_beta   90.00
_cell.angle_gamma   90.00
#
_symmetry.space_group_name_H-M   'P 1'
#
loop_
_entity.id
_entity.type
_entity.pdbx_description
1 polymer ?
#
loop_
_entity_poly.entity_id
_entity_poly.type
_entity_poly.pdbx_seq_one_letter_code
_entity_poly.pdbx_strand_id
1 'polypeptide(L)'
;MIPTLSHISFCNSFFTFSEAVRGEGAILKNVKDESFMQSYHSLVELAPRDIVARAITDQMKKTKRDYVYLDATKIKYKFSKRFPTIYKNCLELNIDPGKDYIPVAPAAHYTMGGIK
;
A
#
# COMPACT_ATOMS: atom_id res chain seq x y z
N MET A 1 5.34 -24.88 2.32
CA MET A 1 6.61 -24.12 2.39
C MET A 1 6.34 -22.76 1.76
N ILE A 2 5.98 -21.78 2.58
CA ILE A 2 5.53 -20.46 2.15
C ILE A 2 6.80 -19.62 1.95
N PRO A 3 7.07 -19.06 0.77
CA PRO A 3 8.29 -18.29 0.55
C PRO A 3 8.28 -17.09 1.49
N THR A 4 9.33 -17.00 2.29
CA THR A 4 9.61 -15.92 3.23
C THR A 4 9.56 -14.57 2.52
N LEU A 5 8.75 -13.66 3.04
CA LEU A 5 8.54 -12.25 2.65
C LEU A 5 9.82 -11.40 2.84
N SER A 6 10.98 -11.83 2.36
CA SER A 6 12.27 -11.15 2.60
C SER A 6 12.77 -10.31 1.42
N HIS A 7 12.14 -10.37 0.24
CA HIS A 7 12.62 -9.68 -0.96
C HIS A 7 11.51 -9.07 -1.81
N ILE A 8 10.56 -8.36 -1.19
CA ILE A 8 9.70 -7.47 -1.97
C ILE A 8 10.39 -6.12 -2.05
N SER A 9 11.08 -5.92 -3.16
CA SER A 9 11.64 -4.65 -3.62
C SER A 9 10.53 -3.62 -3.86
N PHE A 10 9.85 -3.17 -2.80
CA PHE A 10 8.87 -2.08 -2.87
C PHE A 10 9.63 -0.75 -2.94
N CYS A 11 10.01 -0.42 -4.17
CA CYS A 11 10.71 0.79 -4.58
C CYS A 11 10.01 2.07 -4.09
N ASN A 12 10.77 3.17 -3.93
CA ASN A 12 10.28 4.53 -3.59
C ASN A 12 9.03 4.98 -4.38
N SER A 13 8.83 4.46 -5.60
CA SER A 13 7.63 4.70 -6.42
C SER A 13 6.32 4.19 -5.79
N PHE A 14 6.38 3.30 -4.80
CA PHE A 14 5.18 2.72 -4.20
C PHE A 14 4.40 3.74 -3.36
N PHE A 15 5.11 4.67 -2.72
CA PHE A 15 4.46 5.75 -1.99
C PHE A 15 3.72 6.70 -2.95
N THR A 16 4.38 7.13 -4.03
CA THR A 16 3.78 7.96 -5.08
C THR A 16 2.59 7.28 -5.75
N PHE A 17 2.70 5.96 -5.95
CA PHE A 17 1.61 5.16 -6.48
C PHE A 17 0.42 5.08 -5.53
N SER A 18 0.66 4.85 -4.24
CA SER A 18 -0.41 4.82 -3.24
C SER A 18 -1.17 6.14 -3.19
N GLU A 19 -0.52 7.28 -3.43
CA GLU A 19 -1.17 8.58 -3.54
C GLU A 19 -2.10 8.65 -4.76
N ALA A 20 -1.60 8.25 -5.93
CA ALA A 20 -2.42 8.22 -7.16
C ALA A 20 -3.62 7.27 -7.04
N VAL A 21 -3.43 6.11 -6.40
CA VAL A 21 -4.47 5.10 -6.20
C VAL A 21 -5.49 5.52 -5.14
N ARG A 22 -5.05 6.14 -4.04
CA ARG A 22 -5.93 6.77 -3.05
C ARG A 22 -6.78 7.87 -3.68
N GLY A 23 -6.20 8.67 -4.58
CA GLY A 23 -6.90 9.69 -5.37
C GLY A 23 -8.03 9.15 -6.25
N GLU A 24 -7.90 7.92 -6.73
CA GLU A 24 -8.94 7.26 -7.54
C GLU A 24 -10.02 6.56 -6.68
N GLY A 25 -9.85 6.52 -5.36
CA GLY A 25 -10.84 5.97 -4.41
C GLY A 25 -10.41 4.68 -3.70
N ALA A 26 -9.12 4.36 -3.67
CA ALA A 26 -8.62 3.28 -2.83
C ALA A 26 -8.62 3.64 -1.34
N ILE A 27 -8.70 2.62 -0.49
CA ILE A 27 -8.87 2.77 0.96
C ILE A 27 -7.69 2.11 1.69
N LEU A 28 -7.12 2.79 2.70
CA LEU A 28 -6.14 2.20 3.58
C LEU A 28 -6.83 1.43 4.71
N LYS A 29 -6.47 0.16 4.84
CA LYS A 29 -6.95 -0.76 5.87
C LYS A 29 -5.79 -1.27 6.71
N ASN A 30 -6.02 -1.49 8.00
CA ASN A 30 -5.05 -2.18 8.84
C ASN A 30 -5.09 -3.70 8.59
N VAL A 31 -4.24 -4.46 9.26
CA VAL A 31 -4.23 -5.93 9.15
C VAL A 31 -5.47 -6.63 9.72
N LYS A 32 -6.38 -5.88 10.33
CA LYS A 32 -7.68 -6.35 10.82
C LYS A 32 -8.83 -5.99 9.87
N ASP A 33 -8.51 -5.51 8.65
CA ASP A 33 -9.47 -5.03 7.65
C ASP A 33 -10.19 -3.71 7.99
N GLU A 34 -9.71 -2.97 8.99
CA GLU A 34 -10.37 -1.73 9.43
C GLU A 34 -9.77 -0.50 8.76
N SER A 35 -10.61 0.38 8.23
CA SER A 35 -10.17 1.68 7.70
C SER A 35 -9.78 2.61 8.84
N PHE A 36 -8.51 2.95 8.94
CA PHE A 36 -7.99 3.72 10.08
C PHE A 36 -7.92 5.22 9.81
N MET A 37 -7.78 5.64 8.55
CA MET A 37 -7.53 7.04 8.18
C MET A 37 -8.65 8.00 8.59
N GLN A 38 -9.89 7.51 8.73
CA GLN A 38 -11.03 8.32 9.21
C GLN A 38 -10.77 8.92 10.60
N SER A 39 -10.00 8.21 11.43
CA SER A 39 -9.65 8.65 12.78
C SER A 39 -8.43 9.58 12.83
N TYR A 40 -7.68 9.73 11.72
CA TYR A 40 -6.50 10.60 11.66
C TYR A 40 -6.78 11.94 10.98
N HIS A 41 -7.63 11.98 9.95
CA HIS A 41 -7.88 13.21 9.20
C HIS A 41 -9.24 13.20 8.48
N SER A 42 -9.91 14.35 8.41
CA SER A 42 -11.22 14.48 7.74
C SER A 42 -11.18 14.20 6.23
N LEU A 43 -10.03 14.45 5.59
CA LEU A 43 -9.79 14.10 4.18
C LEU A 43 -9.47 12.62 3.95
N VAL A 44 -9.32 11.84 5.02
CA VAL A 44 -9.10 10.38 4.99
C VAL A 44 -7.93 10.04 4.05
N GLU A 45 -8.19 9.33 2.94
CA GLU A 45 -7.16 8.87 2.00
C GLU A 45 -6.58 9.98 1.12
N LEU A 46 -7.27 11.13 1.05
CA LEU A 46 -6.79 12.34 0.37
C LEU A 46 -6.00 13.25 1.31
N ALA A 47 -5.74 12.82 2.55
CA ALA A 47 -4.93 13.58 3.49
C ALA A 47 -3.49 13.77 2.96
N PRO A 48 -2.78 14.82 3.43
CA PRO A 48 -1.39 15.06 3.08
C PRO A 48 -0.50 13.86 3.33
N ARG A 49 0.54 13.73 2.51
CA ARG A 49 1.56 12.67 2.58
C ARG A 49 2.06 12.41 4.00
N ASP A 50 2.41 13.45 4.75
CA ASP A 50 2.97 13.34 6.10
C ASP A 50 1.99 12.71 7.11
N ILE A 51 0.71 13.07 6.99
CA ILE A 51 -0.35 12.53 7.85
C ILE A 51 -0.56 11.04 7.55
N VAL A 52 -0.60 10.69 6.27
CA VAL A 52 -0.79 9.30 5.83
C VAL A 52 0.38 8.44 6.26
N ALA A 53 1.62 8.90 6.02
CA ALA A 53 2.82 8.19 6.45
C ALA A 53 2.82 7.96 7.98
N ARG A 54 2.47 8.99 8.75
CA ARG A 54 2.36 8.90 10.21
C ARG A 54 1.27 7.92 10.64
N ALA A 55 0.10 7.96 10.01
CA ALA A 55 -1.00 7.06 10.29
C ALA A 55 -0.63 5.60 10.02
N ILE A 56 0.03 5.33 8.89
CA ILE A 56 0.55 3.99 8.56
C ILE A 56 1.57 3.54 9.62
N THR A 57 2.56 4.36 9.97
CA THR A 57 3.55 4.01 11.02
C THR A 57 2.90 3.75 12.38
N ASP A 58 1.91 4.54 12.75
CA ASP A 58 1.17 4.38 14.00
C ASP A 58 0.38 3.07 14.02
N GLN A 59 -0.29 2.72 12.91
CA GLN A 59 -0.95 1.42 12.75
C GLN A 59 0.01 0.25 12.79
N MET A 60 1.14 0.33 12.08
CA MET A 60 2.19 -0.68 12.10
C MET A 60 2.64 -1.00 13.54
N LYS A 61 2.86 0.04 14.36
CA LYS A 61 3.19 -0.10 15.78
C LYS A 61 2.05 -0.73 16.59
N LYS A 62 0.81 -0.29 16.38
CA LYS A 62 -0.38 -0.80 17.08
C LYS A 62 -0.65 -2.28 16.78
N THR A 63 -0.49 -2.68 15.52
CA THR A 63 -0.76 -4.05 15.08
C THR A 63 0.46 -4.97 15.16
N LYS A 64 1.63 -4.44 15.53
CA LYS A 64 2.93 -5.13 15.51
C LYS A 64 3.21 -5.78 14.14
N ARG A 65 2.99 -5.02 13.08
CA ARG A 65 3.19 -5.45 11.68
C ARG A 65 3.93 -4.38 10.92
N ASP A 66 4.71 -4.78 9.93
CA ASP A 66 5.54 -3.87 9.13
C ASP A 66 4.83 -3.36 7.86
N TYR A 67 3.54 -3.60 7.73
CA TYR A 67 2.73 -3.19 6.58
C TYR A 67 1.27 -2.97 6.97
N VAL A 68 0.58 -2.20 6.13
CA VAL A 68 -0.87 -2.05 6.11
C VAL A 68 -1.39 -2.53 4.76
N TYR A 69 -2.70 -2.51 4.55
CA TYR A 69 -3.34 -2.93 3.31
C TYR A 69 -3.93 -1.73 2.56
N LEU A 70 -3.81 -1.76 1.23
CA LEU A 70 -4.46 -0.82 0.32
C LEU A 70 -5.49 -1.59 -0.49
N ASP A 71 -6.75 -1.24 -0.26
CA ASP A 71 -7.90 -1.78 -0.95
C ASP A 71 -8.17 -0.93 -2.21
N ALA A 72 -7.78 -1.47 -3.36
CA ALA A 72 -8.03 -0.87 -4.67
C ALA A 72 -9.20 -1.55 -5.42
N THR A 73 -9.99 -2.39 -4.74
CA THR A 73 -11.09 -3.16 -5.36
C THR A 73 -12.12 -2.26 -6.04
N LYS A 74 -12.32 -1.04 -5.52
CA LYS A 74 -13.22 -0.01 -6.09
C LYS A 74 -12.77 0.50 -7.46
N ILE A 75 -11.48 0.43 -7.78
CA ILE A 75 -10.91 0.93 -9.03
C ILE A 75 -10.33 -0.16 -9.92
N LYS A 76 -10.61 -1.43 -9.60
CA LYS A 76 -10.07 -2.62 -10.30
C LYS A 76 -10.11 -2.56 -11.82
N TYR A 77 -11.18 -1.99 -12.38
CA TYR A 77 -11.40 -1.86 -13.82
C TYR A 77 -10.51 -0.79 -14.49
N LYS A 78 -10.02 0.19 -13.72
CA LYS A 78 -9.09 1.24 -14.16
C LYS A 78 -7.65 0.94 -13.77
N PHE A 79 -7.45 0.16 -12.72
CA PHE A 79 -6.13 -0.08 -12.12
C PHE A 79 -5.13 -0.66 -13.12
N SER A 80 -5.51 -1.70 -13.85
CA SER A 80 -4.64 -2.33 -14.87
C SER A 80 -4.31 -1.40 -16.03
N LYS A 81 -5.20 -0.47 -16.38
CA LYS A 81 -4.99 0.53 -17.45
C LYS A 81 -4.15 1.72 -16.99
N ARG A 82 -4.38 2.23 -15.78
CA ARG A 82 -3.64 3.37 -15.23
C ARG A 82 -2.27 3.00 -14.72
N PHE A 83 -2.13 1.78 -14.21
CA PHE A 83 -0.91 1.31 -13.54
C PHE A 83 -0.48 -0.07 -14.04
N PRO A 84 -0.26 -0.23 -15.36
CA PRO A 84 0.02 -1.53 -15.96
C PRO A 84 1.29 -2.19 -15.40
N THR A 85 2.34 -1.39 -15.12
CA THR A 85 3.60 -1.88 -14.56
C THR A 85 3.41 -2.47 -13.17
N ILE A 86 2.64 -1.79 -12.31
CA ILE A 86 2.40 -2.25 -10.94
C ILE A 86 1.43 -3.42 -10.93
N TYR A 87 0.39 -3.37 -11.76
CA TYR A 87 -0.51 -4.49 -11.96
C TYR A 87 0.25 -5.76 -12.36
N LYS A 88 1.20 -5.66 -13.30
CA LYS A 88 2.05 -6.77 -13.70
C LYS A 88 2.90 -7.28 -12.54
N ASN A 89 3.57 -6.40 -11.79
CA ASN A 89 4.38 -6.80 -10.64
C ASN A 89 3.54 -7.48 -9.55
N CYS A 90 2.33 -6.98 -9.27
CA CYS A 90 1.40 -7.60 -8.33
C CYS A 90 0.99 -9.01 -8.79
N LEU A 91 0.70 -9.17 -10.09
CA LEU A 91 0.39 -10.48 -10.66
C LEU A 91 1.57 -11.45 -10.59
N GLU A 92 2.81 -10.98 -10.80
CA GLU A 92 4.02 -11.81 -10.60
C GLU A 92 4.17 -12.29 -9.14
N LEU A 93 3.64 -11.50 -8.19
CA LEU A 93 3.55 -11.85 -6.77
C LEU A 93 2.28 -12.64 -6.41
N ASN A 94 1.45 -13.03 -7.39
CA ASN A 94 0.14 -13.68 -7.18
C ASN A 94 -0.84 -12.84 -6.34
N ILE A 95 -0.79 -11.51 -6.48
CA ILE A 95 -1.69 -10.55 -5.84
C ILE A 95 -2.54 -9.90 -6.94
N ASP A 96 -3.87 -10.08 -6.90
CA ASP A 96 -4.78 -9.38 -7.81
C ASP A 96 -5.25 -8.09 -7.13
N PRO A 97 -4.75 -6.89 -7.50
CA PRO A 97 -5.13 -5.63 -6.85
C PRO A 97 -6.61 -5.25 -7.02
N GLY A 98 -7.36 -6.00 -7.84
CA GLY A 98 -8.80 -5.85 -7.99
C GLY A 98 -9.65 -6.75 -7.09
N LYS A 99 -9.03 -7.72 -6.42
CA LYS A 99 -9.69 -8.70 -5.54
C LYS A 99 -9.01 -8.82 -4.17
N ASP A 100 -7.70 -8.77 -4.17
CA ASP A 100 -6.82 -8.86 -3.00
C ASP A 100 -6.37 -7.48 -2.54
N TYR A 101 -5.99 -7.42 -1.27
CA TYR A 101 -5.41 -6.22 -0.69
C TYR A 101 -3.91 -6.15 -0.94
N ILE A 102 -3.47 -4.97 -1.33
CA ILE A 102 -2.06 -4.72 -1.63
C ILE A 102 -1.36 -4.35 -0.32
N PRO A 103 -0.33 -5.09 0.14
CA PRO A 103 0.43 -4.68 1.31
C PRO A 103 1.26 -3.42 0.99
N VAL A 104 1.14 -2.38 1.81
CA VAL A 104 1.81 -1.08 1.67
C VAL A 104 2.53 -0.73 2.98
N ALA A 105 3.71 -0.13 2.88
CA ALA A 105 4.45 0.42 4.01
C ALA A 105 4.95 1.84 3.66
N PRO A 106 5.21 2.72 4.66
CA PRO A 106 5.75 4.04 4.39
C PRO A 106 7.21 3.90 3.93
N ALA A 107 7.60 4.68 2.91
CA ALA A 107 8.93 4.65 2.30
C ALA A 107 10.06 5.21 3.19
N ALA A 108 9.86 5.31 4.50
CA ALA A 108 10.88 5.74 5.44
C ALA A 108 11.80 4.55 5.76
N HIS A 109 12.88 4.42 4.97
CA HIS A 109 14.05 3.56 5.28
C HIS A 109 13.86 2.04 5.18
N TYR A 110 13.26 1.53 4.10
CA TYR A 110 13.70 0.22 3.59
C TYR A 110 14.85 0.46 2.61
N THR A 111 16.05 0.65 3.15
CA THR A 111 17.28 0.72 2.37
C THR A 111 17.46 -0.61 1.65
N MET A 112 17.14 -0.61 0.36
CA MET A 112 17.57 -1.66 -0.56
C MET A 112 19.10 -1.61 -0.60
N GLY A 113 19.74 -2.63 -0.03
CA GLY A 113 21.12 -2.96 -0.36
C GLY A 113 21.23 -3.00 -1.88
N GLY A 114 22.17 -2.22 -2.41
CA GLY A 114 22.32 -1.99 -3.83
C GLY A 114 22.36 -3.28 -4.64
N ILE A 115 21.64 -3.25 -5.75
CA ILE A 115 21.84 -4.16 -6.87
C ILE A 115 23.30 -4.04 -7.36
N LYS A 116 24.00 -5.18 -7.44
CA LYS A 116 25.17 -5.37 -8.28
C LYS A 116 24.95 -6.62 -9.14
#